data_AF-A0AA44Z6P2-F1
#
_entry.id   AF-A0AA44Z6P2-F1
#
_cell.length_a   1.000
_cell.length_b   1.000
_cell.length_c   1.000
_cell.angle_alpha   90.00
_cell.angle_beta   90.00
_cell.angle_gamma   90.00
#
_symmetry.space_group_name_H-M   'P 1'
#
loop_
_entity.id
_entity.type
_entity.pdbx_description
1 polymer ?
#
loop_
_entity_poly.entity_id
_entity_poly.type
_entity_poly.pdbx_seq_one_letter_code
_entity_poly.pdbx_strand_id
1 'polypeptide(L)'
;MKISHKNGPFVVEINGGILSARQFQAAEGWDTGSELAAEYPLFMFPLRQMPWFVIHSDGLYAQNAHDSLTPLYRGQDAKRLLTCLERAICTHEWRKSFLRKLAIAFISAALFITGYLALNVTEMVTPQVSRGTVTGTQNHAYATLPPQSYSQKAHAAFQGMTTESLPVPEDASQTTQNTMTSTPADGWSLPQEVRAGLPDKLRKAASRGIFTVNLSSGHARTLYVFADPECANCRRMERHFETVSGMVNVVIFPVTIEGRESSLKSLTPVMQLPETERAAAWKQLFDADAGITVPGKAEETKDETLAETARGAIGVNEVAFRAYRLPGTPWTISDDGRYVPQAVLSSPAALTAFLNGDDHDGQ
;
A
#
# COMPACT_ATOMS: atom_id res chain seq x y z
N MET A 1 -8.07 -15.75 19.56
CA MET A 1 -7.71 -14.70 20.54
C MET A 1 -8.76 -13.60 20.47
N LYS A 2 -9.27 -13.14 21.62
CA LYS A 2 -10.38 -12.19 21.72
C LYS A 2 -9.90 -10.85 22.33
N ILE A 3 -10.20 -9.74 21.67
CA ILE A 3 -9.94 -8.37 22.14
C ILE A 3 -11.27 -7.63 22.11
N SER A 4 -11.61 -6.87 23.16
CA SER A 4 -12.84 -6.09 23.23
C SER A 4 -12.55 -4.73 23.83
N HIS A 5 -13.04 -3.67 23.18
CA HIS A 5 -12.96 -2.30 23.67
C HIS A 5 -14.35 -1.67 23.66
N LYS A 6 -14.66 -0.88 24.70
CA LYS A 6 -15.91 -0.13 24.84
C LYS A 6 -15.61 1.36 24.90
N ASN A 7 -16.38 2.17 24.17
CA ASN A 7 -16.33 3.63 24.25
C ASN A 7 -17.74 4.22 24.07
N GLY A 8 -18.32 4.70 25.17
CA GLY A 8 -19.72 5.15 25.18
C GLY A 8 -20.68 4.00 24.82
N PRO A 9 -21.61 4.20 23.86
CA PRO A 9 -22.55 3.16 23.46
C PRO A 9 -21.90 2.10 22.57
N PHE A 10 -20.66 2.29 22.10
CA PHE A 10 -20.04 1.40 21.13
C PHE A 10 -19.14 0.35 21.79
N VAL A 11 -19.21 -0.87 21.27
CA VAL A 11 -18.27 -1.94 21.57
C VAL A 11 -17.69 -2.49 20.27
N VAL A 12 -16.36 -2.58 20.21
CA VAL A 12 -15.61 -3.16 19.11
C VAL A 12 -14.88 -4.39 19.61
N GLU A 13 -15.09 -5.53 18.95
CA GLU A 13 -14.48 -6.81 19.30
C GLU A 13 -13.67 -7.36 18.12
N ILE A 14 -12.51 -7.94 18.41
CA ILE A 14 -11.75 -8.76 17.46
C ILE A 14 -11.74 -10.18 17.99
N ASN A 15 -12.36 -11.09 17.26
CA ASN A 15 -12.39 -12.52 17.60
C ASN A 15 -12.21 -13.37 16.33
N GLY A 16 -11.37 -14.39 16.41
CA GLY A 16 -11.18 -15.33 15.29
C GLY A 16 -10.69 -14.71 13.97
N GLY A 17 -10.05 -13.53 14.02
CA GLY A 17 -9.64 -12.82 12.80
C GLY A 17 -10.73 -11.95 12.18
N ILE A 18 -11.85 -11.75 12.87
CA ILE A 18 -12.96 -10.89 12.46
C ILE A 18 -13.04 -9.72 13.44
N LEU A 19 -13.14 -8.51 12.91
CA LEU A 19 -13.48 -7.28 13.62
C LEU A 19 -14.99 -7.08 13.55
N SER A 20 -15.65 -6.87 14.68
CA SER A 20 -17.08 -6.53 14.75
C SER A 20 -17.31 -5.29 15.60
N ALA A 21 -18.28 -4.47 15.19
CA ALA A 21 -18.71 -3.30 15.93
C ALA A 21 -20.21 -3.38 16.23
N ARG A 22 -20.59 -3.03 17.46
CA ARG A 22 -21.99 -3.00 17.91
C ARG A 22 -22.27 -1.75 18.75
N GLN A 23 -23.53 -1.35 18.79
CA GLN A 23 -24.03 -0.23 19.59
C GLN A 23 -25.02 -0.72 20.64
N PHE A 24 -24.91 -0.23 21.87
CA PHE A 24 -25.86 -0.43 22.94
C PHE A 24 -26.75 0.79 23.07
N GLN A 25 -28.07 0.59 23.06
CA GLN A 25 -29.04 1.63 23.36
C GLN A 25 -29.68 1.32 24.71
N ALA A 26 -29.66 2.30 25.62
CA ALA A 26 -30.44 2.22 26.84
C ALA A 26 -31.93 2.36 26.46
N ALA A 27 -32.77 1.42 26.90
CA ALA A 27 -34.20 1.53 26.70
C ALA A 27 -34.72 2.71 27.53
N GLU A 28 -35.20 3.77 26.87
CA GLU A 28 -35.92 4.85 27.54
C GLU A 28 -37.30 4.33 27.96
N GLY A 29 -37.48 4.13 29.27
CA GLY A 29 -38.79 4.06 29.91
C GLY A 29 -39.45 2.68 29.98
N TRP A 30 -39.15 1.91 31.03
CA TRP A 30 -40.11 1.67 32.10
C TRP A 30 -39.46 0.91 33.25
N ASP A 31 -39.89 1.30 34.45
CA ASP A 31 -39.62 0.74 35.76
C ASP A 31 -39.72 -0.80 35.74
N THR A 32 -38.58 -1.51 35.83
CA THR A 32 -38.38 -2.83 36.49
C THR A 32 -37.05 -3.45 36.05
N GLY A 33 -36.02 -3.31 36.89
CA GLY A 33 -35.09 -4.39 37.31
C GLY A 33 -34.49 -5.40 36.31
N SER A 34 -34.46 -5.17 35.00
CA SER A 34 -33.77 -6.05 34.05
C SER A 34 -33.22 -5.25 32.87
N GLU A 35 -31.94 -4.86 32.98
CA GLU A 35 -31.17 -4.20 31.91
C GLU A 35 -31.00 -5.15 30.71
N LEU A 36 -31.99 -5.19 29.82
CA LEU A 36 -31.81 -5.67 28.46
C LEU A 36 -31.45 -4.47 27.59
N ALA A 37 -30.19 -4.03 27.67
CA ALA A 37 -29.64 -3.08 26.71
C ALA A 37 -29.72 -3.71 25.31
N ALA A 38 -30.51 -3.13 24.41
CA ALA A 38 -30.62 -3.62 23.05
C ALA A 38 -29.27 -3.44 22.33
N GLU A 39 -28.71 -4.55 21.84
CA GLU A 39 -27.45 -4.59 21.11
C GLU A 39 -27.73 -4.57 19.60
N TYR A 40 -27.27 -3.53 18.91
CA TYR A 40 -27.41 -3.37 17.48
C TYR A 40 -26.07 -3.62 16.79
N PRO A 41 -25.95 -4.66 15.94
CA PRO A 41 -24.74 -4.86 15.15
C PRO A 41 -24.61 -3.74 14.12
N LEU A 42 -23.43 -3.12 14.03
CA LEU A 42 -23.15 -2.08 13.04
C LEU A 42 -22.50 -2.68 11.79
N PHE A 43 -21.37 -3.38 11.96
CA PHE A 43 -20.65 -4.00 10.84
C PHE A 43 -19.67 -5.07 11.31
N MET A 44 -19.19 -5.88 10.36
CA MET A 44 -18.17 -6.89 10.58
C MET A 44 -17.20 -6.95 9.39
N PHE A 45 -15.90 -7.05 9.67
CA PHE A 45 -14.85 -7.16 8.65
C PHE A 45 -13.85 -8.27 8.97
N PRO A 46 -13.42 -9.08 7.98
CA PRO A 46 -12.25 -9.91 8.12
C PRO A 46 -11.00 -9.03 8.28
N LEU A 47 -10.14 -9.32 9.27
CA LEU A 47 -8.89 -8.59 9.48
C LEU A 47 -7.92 -8.66 8.29
N ARG A 48 -8.11 -9.64 7.38
CA ARG A 48 -7.32 -9.77 6.14
C ARG A 48 -7.77 -8.81 5.04
N GLN A 49 -8.99 -8.30 5.12
CA GLN A 49 -9.64 -7.44 4.12
C GLN A 49 -10.14 -6.18 4.83
N MET A 50 -9.23 -5.50 5.52
CA MET A 50 -9.57 -4.33 6.32
C MET A 50 -9.73 -3.10 5.42
N PRO A 51 -10.91 -2.47 5.42
CA PRO A 51 -11.07 -1.17 4.78
C PRO A 51 -10.35 -0.09 5.59
N TRP A 52 -10.14 1.05 4.96
CA TRP A 52 -9.77 2.27 5.66
C TRP A 52 -11.03 2.87 6.29
N PHE A 53 -10.94 3.26 7.56
CA PHE A 53 -12.05 3.93 8.23
C PHE A 53 -11.86 5.44 8.14
N VAL A 54 -12.84 6.12 7.56
CA VAL A 54 -12.80 7.57 7.35
C VAL A 54 -14.04 8.21 7.95
N ILE A 55 -13.86 9.37 8.58
CA ILE A 55 -14.98 10.22 9.01
C ILE A 55 -15.28 11.20 7.89
N HIS A 56 -16.53 11.22 7.45
CA HIS A 56 -17.04 12.25 6.55
C HIS A 56 -18.31 12.83 7.17
N SER A 57 -18.36 14.15 7.31
CA SER A 57 -19.38 14.87 8.11
C SER A 57 -19.54 14.31 9.53
N ASP A 58 -20.64 13.63 9.77
CA ASP A 58 -21.14 13.00 10.98
C ASP A 58 -21.25 11.48 10.83
N GLY A 59 -20.62 10.90 9.80
CA GLY A 59 -20.65 9.47 9.55
C GLY A 59 -19.28 8.82 9.53
N LEU A 60 -19.24 7.54 9.89
CA LEU A 60 -18.11 6.64 9.69
C LEU A 60 -18.32 5.86 8.39
N TYR A 61 -17.28 5.80 7.56
CA TYR A 61 -17.29 5.14 6.27
C TYR A 61 -16.13 4.15 6.17
N ALA A 62 -16.37 3.04 5.47
CA ALA A 62 -15.32 2.15 4.96
C ALA A 62 -14.92 2.59 3.56
N GLN A 63 -13.62 2.76 3.34
CA GLN A 63 -13.04 2.97 2.03
C GLN A 63 -12.21 1.74 1.65
N ASN A 64 -12.64 1.05 0.61
CA ASN A 64 -11.88 -0.04 -0.01
C ASN A 64 -10.95 0.53 -1.09
N ALA A 65 -10.03 -0.28 -1.62
CA ALA A 65 -9.08 0.13 -2.67
C ALA A 65 -9.74 0.67 -3.96
N HIS A 66 -11.05 0.46 -4.11
CA HIS A 66 -11.88 1.12 -5.10
C HIS A 66 -12.68 2.19 -4.34
N ASP A 67 -12.54 3.47 -4.71
CA ASP A 67 -13.00 4.72 -4.05
C ASP A 67 -14.48 4.81 -3.57
N SER A 68 -15.23 3.72 -3.53
CA SER A 68 -16.56 3.68 -2.94
C SER A 68 -16.49 3.81 -1.42
N LEU A 69 -16.89 4.99 -0.91
CA LEU A 69 -17.19 5.19 0.51
C LEU A 69 -18.47 4.42 0.86
N THR A 70 -18.32 3.34 1.62
CA THR A 70 -19.45 2.57 2.13
C THR A 70 -19.83 3.11 3.51
N PRO A 71 -21.03 3.66 3.72
CA PRO A 71 -21.45 4.15 5.03
C PRO A 71 -21.56 2.99 6.02
N LEU A 72 -20.88 3.10 7.16
CA LEU A 72 -20.90 2.11 8.24
C LEU A 72 -21.76 2.57 9.42
N TYR A 73 -21.73 3.87 9.70
CA TYR A 73 -22.46 4.46 10.81
C TYR A 73 -22.73 5.94 10.51
N ARG A 74 -23.90 6.46 10.88
CA ARG A 74 -24.24 7.89 10.79
C ARG A 74 -24.73 8.36 12.15
N GLY A 75 -24.01 9.30 12.76
CA GLY A 75 -24.30 9.82 14.08
C GLY A 75 -23.18 10.75 14.56
N GLN A 76 -23.54 11.79 15.31
CA GLN A 76 -22.56 12.79 15.79
C GLN A 76 -21.44 12.20 16.67
N ASP A 77 -21.64 11.00 17.21
CA ASP A 77 -20.70 10.20 17.98
C ASP A 77 -19.86 9.22 17.14
N ALA A 78 -19.89 9.30 15.81
CA ALA A 78 -19.04 8.51 14.90
C ALA A 78 -17.54 8.58 15.24
N LYS A 79 -17.07 9.72 15.76
CA LYS A 79 -15.68 9.88 16.25
C LYS A 79 -15.37 8.95 17.42
N ARG A 80 -16.33 8.72 18.33
CA ARG A 80 -16.14 7.80 19.48
C ARG A 80 -16.02 6.36 19.01
N LEU A 81 -16.80 5.97 17.99
CA LEU A 81 -16.71 4.67 17.34
C LEU A 81 -15.35 4.51 16.64
N LEU A 82 -14.86 5.53 15.93
CA LEU A 82 -13.53 5.50 15.31
C LEU A 82 -12.41 5.31 16.36
N THR A 83 -12.43 6.06 17.46
CA THR A 83 -11.46 5.87 18.55
C THR A 83 -11.51 4.47 19.15
N CYS A 84 -12.70 3.86 19.20
CA CYS A 84 -12.87 2.48 19.67
C CYS A 84 -12.24 1.47 18.70
N LEU A 85 -12.44 1.66 17.40
CA LEU A 85 -11.82 0.86 16.34
C LEU A 85 -10.30 0.96 16.36
N GLU A 86 -9.76 2.18 16.41
CA GLU A 86 -8.32 2.43 16.44
C GLU A 86 -7.65 1.70 17.60
N ARG A 87 -8.21 1.79 18.81
CA ARG A 87 -7.68 1.07 19.99
C ARG A 87 -7.71 -0.44 19.82
N ALA A 88 -8.80 -1.00 19.29
CA ALA A 88 -8.93 -2.44 19.07
C ALA A 88 -7.90 -2.95 18.05
N ILE A 89 -7.73 -2.24 16.94
CA ILE A 89 -6.80 -2.59 15.87
C ILE A 89 -5.35 -2.44 16.37
N CYS A 90 -4.99 -1.32 16.97
CA CYS A 90 -3.64 -1.09 17.52
C CYS A 90 -3.27 -2.15 18.57
N THR A 91 -4.19 -2.49 19.47
CA THR A 91 -3.96 -3.53 20.49
C THR A 91 -3.73 -4.91 19.84
N HIS A 92 -4.46 -5.22 18.77
CA HIS A 92 -4.29 -6.45 18.03
C HIS A 92 -2.93 -6.52 17.32
N GLU A 93 -2.51 -5.45 16.63
CA GLU A 93 -1.23 -5.40 15.93
C GLU A 93 -0.05 -5.45 16.88
N TRP A 94 -0.12 -4.69 17.98
CA TRP A 94 0.92 -4.69 19.01
C TRP A 94 1.11 -6.09 19.61
N ARG A 95 0.02 -6.77 19.99
CA ARG A 95 0.10 -8.14 20.54
C ARG A 95 0.60 -9.15 19.51
N LYS A 96 0.20 -9.03 18.24
CA LYS A 96 0.69 -9.90 17.15
C LYS A 96 2.19 -9.70 16.90
N SER A 97 2.66 -8.45 16.91
CA SER A 97 4.08 -8.12 16.80
C SER A 97 4.87 -8.65 17.99
N PHE A 98 4.34 -8.48 19.20
CA PHE A 98 4.95 -8.98 20.44
C PHE A 98 5.08 -10.52 20.46
N LEU A 99 4.02 -11.25 20.09
CA LEU A 99 4.06 -12.71 20.00
C LEU A 99 5.04 -13.21 18.93
N ARG A 100 5.14 -12.53 17.78
CA ARG A 100 6.14 -12.84 16.74
C ARG A 100 7.57 -12.64 17.26
N LYS A 101 7.82 -11.54 17.96
CA LYS A 101 9.14 -11.25 18.54
C LYS A 101 9.53 -12.28 19.61
N LEU A 102 8.58 -12.68 20.47
CA LEU A 102 8.80 -13.76 21.44
C LEU A 102 9.11 -15.09 20.77
N ALA A 103 8.36 -15.48 19.74
CA ALA A 103 8.62 -16.71 19.00
C ALA A 103 10.02 -16.73 18.37
N ILE A 104 10.44 -15.62 17.75
CA ILE A 104 11.80 -15.48 17.20
C ILE A 104 12.85 -15.58 18.31
N ALA A 105 12.63 -14.92 19.45
CA ALA A 105 13.54 -14.98 20.60
C ALA A 105 13.68 -16.43 21.12
N PHE A 106 12.57 -17.16 21.27
CA PHE A 106 12.61 -18.58 21.67
C PHE A 106 13.36 -19.46 20.67
N ILE A 107 13.15 -19.27 19.37
CA ILE A 107 13.88 -20.01 18.33
C ILE A 107 15.37 -19.71 18.40
N SER A 108 15.76 -18.43 18.55
CA SER A 108 17.17 -18.07 18.70
C SER A 108 17.80 -18.68 19.96
N ALA A 109 17.11 -18.65 21.10
CA ALA A 109 17.60 -19.25 22.34
C ALA A 109 17.77 -20.77 22.21
N ALA A 110 16.82 -21.46 21.56
CA ALA A 110 16.94 -22.88 21.28
C ALA A 110 18.15 -23.19 20.38
N LEU A 111 18.38 -22.41 19.32
CA LEU A 111 19.55 -22.56 18.45
C LEU A 111 20.87 -22.31 19.20
N PHE A 112 20.93 -21.29 20.06
CA PHE A 112 22.09 -21.02 20.91
C PHE A 112 22.37 -22.16 21.89
N ILE A 113 21.34 -22.69 22.56
CA ILE A 113 21.47 -23.82 23.49
C ILE A 113 21.95 -25.07 22.73
N THR A 114 21.39 -25.34 21.54
CA THR A 114 21.78 -26.50 20.73
C THR A 114 23.23 -26.39 20.23
N GLY A 115 23.66 -25.20 19.78
CA GLY A 115 25.04 -24.94 19.38
C GLY A 115 26.02 -25.04 20.55
N TYR A 116 25.64 -24.54 21.73
CA TYR A 116 26.44 -24.66 22.95
C TYR A 116 26.61 -26.12 23.39
N LEU A 117 25.55 -26.93 23.36
CA LEU A 117 25.63 -28.36 23.65
C LEU A 117 26.50 -29.11 22.64
N ALA A 118 26.41 -28.81 21.34
CA ALA A 118 27.23 -29.46 20.31
C ALA A 118 28.73 -29.19 20.49
N LEU A 119 29.13 -28.00 20.94
CA LEU A 119 30.54 -27.65 21.20
C LEU A 119 31.11 -28.34 22.45
N ASN A 120 30.27 -28.63 23.45
CA ASN A 120 30.70 -29.31 24.68
C ASN A 120 30.73 -30.85 24.57
N VAL A 121 30.12 -31.44 23.53
CA VAL A 121 30.15 -32.90 23.31
C VAL A 121 31.43 -33.38 22.59
N THR A 122 32.20 -32.46 22.01
CA THR A 122 33.48 -32.77 21.34
C THR A 122 34.68 -33.00 22.27
N GLU A 123 34.55 -32.82 23.59
CA GLU A 123 35.66 -33.07 24.55
C GLU A 123 35.66 -34.46 25.22
N MET A 124 34.68 -35.33 24.94
CA MET A 124 34.64 -36.70 25.50
C MET A 124 34.56 -37.81 24.45
N VAL A 125 35.48 -37.82 23.47
CA VAL A 125 35.82 -39.05 22.76
C VAL A 125 37.32 -39.05 22.43
N THR A 126 38.14 -39.61 23.32
CA THR A 126 39.50 -40.03 22.97
C THR A 126 39.42 -41.36 22.20
N PRO A 127 40.10 -41.50 21.04
CA PRO A 127 40.08 -42.74 20.27
C PRO A 127 41.11 -43.72 20.82
N GLN A 128 40.66 -44.86 21.37
CA GLN A 128 41.53 -45.99 21.67
C GLN A 128 41.74 -46.81 20.39
N VAL A 129 42.98 -46.81 19.93
CA VAL A 129 43.52 -47.61 18.83
C VAL A 129 43.43 -49.10 19.19
N SER A 130 42.94 -49.91 18.25
CA SER A 130 43.35 -51.33 18.16
C SER A 130 43.45 -51.76 16.70
N ARG A 131 44.71 -52.09 16.33
CA ARG A 131 45.10 -52.77 15.10
C ARG A 131 44.51 -54.17 15.06
N GLY A 132 44.01 -54.57 13.90
CA GLY A 132 43.71 -55.95 13.52
C GLY A 132 43.80 -56.08 12.00
N THR A 133 44.45 -57.14 11.54
CA THR A 133 45.25 -57.19 10.32
C THR A 133 44.65 -58.16 9.27
N VAL A 134 44.82 -57.81 7.99
CA VAL A 134 44.93 -58.66 6.77
C VAL A 134 43.73 -59.52 6.29
N THR A 135 43.73 -59.70 4.96
CA THR A 135 42.99 -60.64 4.08
C THR A 135 41.56 -60.21 3.77
N GLY A 136 41.07 -60.16 2.53
CA GLY A 136 41.49 -60.77 1.27
C GLY A 136 40.22 -61.34 0.61
N THR A 137 40.21 -61.36 -0.72
CA THR A 137 39.31 -62.11 -1.63
C THR A 137 37.95 -61.55 -2.07
N GLN A 138 37.88 -61.47 -3.41
CA GLN A 138 36.76 -61.45 -4.35
C GLN A 138 35.60 -62.41 -4.01
N ASN A 139 34.36 -62.06 -4.40
CA ASN A 139 33.68 -62.65 -5.56
C ASN A 139 32.22 -62.20 -5.73
N HIS A 140 31.84 -62.07 -7.00
CA HIS A 140 30.48 -62.05 -7.54
C HIS A 140 29.90 -63.47 -7.69
N ALA A 141 28.58 -63.63 -7.47
CA ALA A 141 27.62 -64.51 -8.18
C ALA A 141 26.23 -64.39 -7.48
N TYR A 142 25.15 -63.84 -8.09
CA TYR A 142 24.13 -64.45 -8.98
C TYR A 142 23.54 -65.77 -8.43
N ALA A 143 22.24 -66.09 -8.39
CA ALA A 143 21.00 -65.66 -9.09
C ALA A 143 19.78 -65.98 -8.17
N THR A 144 18.54 -65.50 -8.37
CA THR A 144 17.56 -65.97 -9.39
C THR A 144 16.24 -65.16 -9.27
N LEU A 145 15.56 -65.00 -10.41
CA LEU A 145 14.39 -64.19 -10.80
C LEU A 145 12.98 -64.74 -10.34
N PRO A 146 11.81 -64.41 -10.97
CA PRO A 146 10.84 -63.29 -10.79
C PRO A 146 9.37 -63.87 -10.69
N PRO A 147 8.22 -63.35 -11.25
CA PRO A 147 7.79 -62.03 -11.79
C PRO A 147 6.30 -61.57 -11.50
N GLN A 148 5.90 -60.43 -12.10
CA GLN A 148 4.57 -60.01 -12.65
C GLN A 148 3.40 -59.63 -11.69
N SER A 149 2.42 -58.75 -11.97
CA SER A 149 2.13 -57.65 -12.93
C SER A 149 0.73 -57.05 -12.63
N TYR A 150 0.44 -55.84 -13.18
CA TYR A 150 -0.87 -55.17 -13.46
C TYR A 150 -1.76 -54.71 -12.26
N SER A 151 -2.55 -53.62 -12.28
CA SER A 151 -3.22 -52.89 -13.37
C SER A 151 -3.65 -51.48 -12.93
N GLN A 152 -3.65 -50.52 -13.86
CA GLN A 152 -4.48 -49.30 -13.87
C GLN A 152 -5.97 -49.64 -14.03
N LYS A 153 -6.87 -48.74 -13.61
CA LYS A 153 -8.15 -48.51 -14.29
C LYS A 153 -8.68 -47.10 -14.08
N ALA A 154 -8.95 -46.44 -15.20
CA ALA A 154 -9.86 -45.31 -15.35
C ALA A 154 -11.14 -45.82 -16.03
N HIS A 155 -12.31 -45.26 -15.68
CA HIS A 155 -13.56 -45.20 -16.46
C HIS A 155 -14.28 -43.93 -15.97
N ALA A 156 -14.45 -42.87 -16.76
CA ALA A 156 -15.33 -42.67 -17.93
C ALA A 156 -16.81 -42.40 -17.56
N ALA A 157 -17.22 -41.15 -17.85
CA ALA A 157 -18.51 -40.63 -18.32
C ALA A 157 -19.85 -41.19 -17.81
N PHE A 158 -20.70 -40.28 -17.32
CA PHE A 158 -22.13 -40.28 -17.67
C PHE A 158 -22.65 -38.85 -17.86
N GLN A 159 -23.36 -38.67 -18.97
CA GLN A 159 -24.04 -37.45 -19.40
C GLN A 159 -25.36 -37.25 -18.63
N GLY A 160 -25.79 -35.99 -18.56
CA GLY A 160 -27.20 -35.60 -18.72
C GLY A 160 -28.07 -35.63 -17.46
N MET A 161 -28.33 -34.45 -16.90
CA MET A 161 -29.71 -34.03 -16.65
C MET A 161 -29.79 -32.51 -16.51
N THR A 162 -30.52 -31.96 -17.47
CA THR A 162 -31.20 -30.67 -17.51
C THR A 162 -31.70 -30.20 -16.14
N THR A 163 -31.25 -29.02 -15.70
CA THR A 163 -32.03 -28.21 -14.75
C THR A 163 -32.83 -27.21 -15.55
N GLU A 164 -34.09 -27.57 -15.70
CA GLU A 164 -35.20 -26.83 -16.30
C GLU A 164 -35.25 -25.39 -15.76
N SER A 165 -35.18 -24.44 -16.69
CA SER A 165 -35.43 -23.03 -16.44
C SER A 165 -36.93 -22.83 -16.30
N LEU A 166 -37.39 -22.30 -15.17
CA LEU A 166 -38.75 -21.78 -15.02
C LEU A 166 -38.74 -20.25 -15.18
N PRO A 167 -39.71 -19.68 -15.91
CA PRO A 167 -39.70 -18.29 -16.35
C PRO A 167 -40.16 -17.36 -15.22
N VAL A 168 -39.46 -16.25 -15.01
CA VAL A 168 -39.99 -15.11 -14.25
C VAL A 168 -40.49 -14.08 -15.27
N PRO A 169 -41.73 -13.56 -15.13
CA PRO A 169 -42.35 -12.71 -16.13
C PRO A 169 -41.67 -11.35 -16.26
N GLU A 170 -41.42 -10.93 -17.50
CA GLU A 170 -41.31 -9.53 -17.86
C GLU A 170 -42.67 -8.85 -17.65
N ASP A 171 -42.72 -7.82 -16.81
CA ASP A 171 -43.54 -6.65 -17.14
C ASP A 171 -42.97 -5.36 -16.53
N ALA A 172 -42.66 -4.46 -17.47
CA ALA A 172 -42.48 -3.02 -17.46
C ALA A 172 -42.34 -2.23 -16.13
N SER A 173 -41.24 -1.46 -16.03
CA SER A 173 -41.32 0.01 -15.82
C SER A 173 -39.99 0.71 -16.20
N GLN A 174 -39.95 1.14 -17.46
CA GLN A 174 -39.46 2.43 -17.98
C GLN A 174 -38.30 3.16 -17.27
N THR A 175 -37.16 3.14 -17.98
CA THR A 175 -36.39 4.30 -18.43
C THR A 175 -36.00 5.39 -17.41
N THR A 176 -34.76 5.32 -16.95
CA THR A 176 -33.86 6.47 -17.10
C THR A 176 -32.47 5.93 -17.42
N GLN A 177 -32.07 6.03 -18.68
CA GLN A 177 -30.70 5.78 -19.10
C GLN A 177 -29.81 6.86 -18.46
N ASN A 178 -29.31 6.58 -17.25
CA ASN A 178 -28.06 7.20 -16.83
C ASN A 178 -26.96 6.47 -17.59
N THR A 179 -26.40 7.20 -18.56
CA THR A 179 -25.18 6.87 -19.28
C THR A 179 -24.20 6.25 -18.31
N MET A 180 -23.89 4.97 -18.51
CA MET A 180 -22.80 4.31 -17.82
C MET A 180 -21.54 5.11 -18.18
N THR A 181 -21.08 5.94 -17.25
CA THR A 181 -19.79 6.62 -17.37
C THR A 181 -18.75 5.52 -17.48
N SER A 182 -18.25 5.27 -18.69
CA SER A 182 -17.14 4.38 -18.95
C SER A 182 -16.01 4.76 -17.99
N THR A 183 -15.59 3.82 -17.13
CA THR A 183 -14.36 3.97 -16.36
C THR A 183 -13.24 4.31 -17.36
N PRO A 184 -12.50 5.42 -17.18
CA PRO A 184 -11.38 5.74 -18.05
C PRO A 184 -10.43 4.54 -18.15
N ALA A 185 -10.07 4.15 -19.38
CA ALA A 185 -9.24 2.97 -19.64
C ALA A 185 -7.85 3.05 -18.99
N ASP A 186 -7.43 4.25 -18.59
CA ASP A 186 -6.15 4.54 -17.96
C ASP A 186 -6.13 4.37 -16.43
N GLY A 187 -7.24 3.93 -15.83
CA GLY A 187 -7.33 3.63 -14.39
C GLY A 187 -7.40 4.87 -13.50
N TRP A 188 -7.56 6.07 -14.06
CA TRP A 188 -7.70 7.32 -13.30
C TRP A 188 -9.17 7.68 -13.06
N SER A 189 -9.60 7.70 -11.78
CA SER A 189 -11.00 7.96 -11.40
C SER A 189 -11.43 9.44 -11.44
N LEU A 190 -10.59 10.33 -11.98
CA LEU A 190 -10.91 11.75 -12.14
C LEU A 190 -11.77 11.96 -13.39
N PRO A 191 -12.94 12.62 -13.29
CA PRO A 191 -13.81 12.84 -14.44
C PRO A 191 -13.11 13.63 -15.56
N GLN A 192 -13.38 13.27 -16.82
CA GLN A 192 -12.69 13.81 -17.99
C GLN A 192 -12.86 15.34 -18.12
N GLU A 193 -14.03 15.85 -17.75
CA GLU A 193 -14.33 17.28 -17.73
C GLU A 193 -13.45 18.04 -16.72
N VAL A 194 -13.10 17.40 -15.60
CA VAL A 194 -12.18 17.99 -14.61
C VAL A 194 -10.73 17.89 -15.10
N ARG A 195 -10.38 16.80 -15.78
CA ARG A 195 -9.06 16.58 -16.39
C ARG A 195 -8.75 17.61 -17.47
N ALA A 196 -9.74 18.03 -18.26
CA ALA A 196 -9.56 19.04 -19.30
C ALA A 196 -9.01 20.38 -18.77
N GLY A 197 -9.39 20.78 -17.55
CA GLY A 197 -8.89 22.00 -16.91
C GLY A 197 -7.64 21.79 -16.04
N LEU A 198 -7.12 20.57 -15.95
CA LEU A 198 -6.01 20.24 -15.06
C LEU A 198 -4.66 20.79 -15.53
N PRO A 199 -4.29 20.75 -16.83
CA PRO A 199 -3.03 21.29 -17.30
C PRO A 199 -2.81 22.76 -16.93
N ASP A 200 -3.85 23.59 -17.04
CA ASP A 200 -3.77 24.99 -16.68
C ASP A 200 -3.55 25.20 -15.18
N LYS A 201 -4.18 24.36 -14.34
CA LYS A 201 -3.98 24.39 -12.88
C LYS A 201 -2.56 23.99 -12.51
N LEU A 202 -2.04 22.92 -13.11
CA LEU A 202 -0.67 22.44 -12.88
C LEU A 202 0.36 23.46 -13.35
N ARG A 203 0.18 24.03 -14.55
CA ARG A 203 1.05 25.10 -15.08
C ARG A 203 1.07 26.33 -14.19
N LYS A 204 -0.10 26.77 -13.71
CA LYS A 204 -0.22 27.92 -12.79
C LYS A 204 0.38 27.63 -11.42
N ALA A 205 0.26 26.40 -10.91
CA ALA A 205 0.88 26.01 -9.65
C ALA A 205 2.41 25.97 -9.79
N ALA A 206 2.92 25.36 -10.87
CA ALA A 206 4.35 25.28 -11.17
C ALA A 206 4.97 26.68 -11.35
N SER A 207 4.29 27.60 -12.06
CA SER A 207 4.80 28.96 -12.28
C SER A 207 4.93 29.80 -11.01
N ARG A 208 4.35 29.35 -9.88
CA ARG A 208 4.53 30.02 -8.58
C ARG A 208 5.85 29.62 -7.90
N GLY A 209 6.51 28.55 -8.33
CA GLY A 209 7.81 28.09 -7.82
C GLY A 209 7.81 27.59 -6.37
N ILE A 210 6.79 27.87 -5.56
CA ILE A 210 6.76 27.51 -4.13
C ILE A 210 6.36 26.05 -3.86
N PHE A 211 5.72 25.39 -4.81
CA PHE A 211 5.14 24.04 -4.62
C PHE A 211 5.99 22.92 -5.22
N THR A 212 6.97 23.26 -6.04
CA THR A 212 7.59 22.31 -6.95
C THR A 212 9.09 22.21 -6.78
N VAL A 213 9.61 21.10 -7.29
CA VAL A 213 11.02 20.90 -7.64
C VAL A 213 11.09 20.74 -9.15
N ASN A 214 11.77 21.66 -9.83
CA ASN A 214 11.93 21.62 -11.28
C ASN A 214 13.24 20.90 -11.63
N LEU A 215 13.17 19.68 -12.16
CA LEU A 215 14.37 18.91 -12.53
C LEU A 215 15.00 19.42 -13.84
N SER A 216 14.17 19.99 -14.73
CA SER A 216 14.60 20.63 -15.98
C SER A 216 13.68 21.79 -16.36
N SER A 217 14.17 22.65 -17.26
CA SER A 217 13.44 23.78 -17.83
C SER A 217 13.91 24.07 -19.27
N GLY A 218 13.15 24.87 -20.01
CA GLY A 218 13.52 25.30 -21.38
C GLY A 218 13.06 24.37 -22.51
N HIS A 219 12.36 23.28 -22.20
CA HIS A 219 11.79 22.37 -23.19
C HIS A 219 10.37 22.78 -23.62
N ALA A 220 9.95 22.32 -24.80
CA ALA A 220 8.63 22.62 -25.37
C ALA A 220 7.48 21.90 -24.66
N ARG A 221 7.73 20.69 -24.13
CA ARG A 221 6.74 19.87 -23.41
C ARG A 221 7.08 19.76 -21.94
N THR A 222 6.07 19.57 -21.10
CA THR A 222 6.21 19.45 -19.64
C THR A 222 5.51 18.21 -19.11
N LEU A 223 6.16 17.53 -18.17
CA LEU A 223 5.60 16.49 -17.33
C LEU A 223 5.46 17.00 -15.90
N TYR A 224 4.28 16.79 -15.32
CA TYR A 224 3.98 17.08 -13.93
C TYR A 224 3.92 15.77 -13.16
N VAL A 225 4.76 15.63 -12.13
CA VAL A 225 4.92 14.37 -11.40
C VAL A 225 4.58 14.58 -9.93
N PHE A 226 3.66 13.80 -9.39
CA PHE A 226 3.45 13.72 -7.95
C PHE A 226 4.27 12.55 -7.41
N ALA A 227 5.24 12.83 -6.54
CA ALA A 227 6.18 11.83 -6.04
C ALA A 227 6.47 11.97 -4.54
N ASP A 228 6.58 10.82 -3.87
CA ASP A 228 7.01 10.69 -2.49
C ASP A 228 8.40 10.03 -2.45
N PRO A 229 9.42 10.62 -1.80
CA PRO A 229 10.78 10.07 -1.77
C PRO A 229 10.89 8.71 -1.06
N GLU A 230 9.97 8.39 -0.15
CA GLU A 230 9.93 7.11 0.56
C GLU A 230 9.13 6.04 -0.20
N CYS A 231 8.44 6.41 -1.28
CA CYS A 231 7.76 5.46 -2.13
C CYS A 231 8.78 4.62 -2.91
N ALA A 232 8.76 3.29 -2.69
CA ALA A 232 9.68 2.37 -3.34
C ALA A 232 9.62 2.45 -4.87
N ASN A 233 8.45 2.76 -5.45
CA ASN A 233 8.32 2.93 -6.90
C ASN A 233 8.87 4.29 -7.35
N CYS A 234 8.65 5.37 -6.61
CA CYS A 234 9.27 6.68 -6.88
C CYS A 234 10.79 6.56 -6.92
N ARG A 235 11.39 5.89 -5.93
CA ARG A 235 12.85 5.66 -5.88
C ARG A 235 13.39 4.89 -7.10
N ARG A 236 12.60 3.96 -7.66
CA ARG A 236 12.97 3.25 -8.90
C ARG A 236 12.85 4.14 -10.13
N MET A 237 11.81 4.97 -10.16
CA MET A 237 11.49 5.84 -11.29
C MET A 237 12.35 7.10 -11.39
N GLU A 238 13.05 7.50 -10.32
CA GLU A 238 13.86 8.71 -10.30
C GLU A 238 14.86 8.79 -11.48
N ARG A 239 15.55 7.68 -11.79
CA ARG A 239 16.46 7.64 -12.95
C ARG A 239 15.77 7.84 -14.29
N HIS A 240 14.51 7.41 -14.42
CA HIS A 240 13.72 7.64 -15.62
C HIS A 240 13.34 9.12 -15.74
N PHE A 241 12.92 9.76 -14.65
CA PHE A 241 12.66 11.21 -14.62
C PHE A 241 13.90 12.03 -14.97
N GLU A 242 15.06 11.68 -14.43
CA GLU A 242 16.33 12.33 -14.77
C GLU A 242 16.67 12.18 -16.26
N THR A 243 16.49 10.98 -16.81
CA THR A 243 16.78 10.71 -18.23
C THR A 243 15.88 11.53 -19.15
N VAL A 244 14.58 11.57 -18.88
CA VAL A 244 13.63 12.32 -19.72
C VAL A 244 13.72 13.84 -19.51
N SER A 245 14.30 14.28 -18.39
CA SER A 245 14.57 15.70 -18.10
C SER A 245 15.50 16.35 -19.13
N GLY A 246 16.26 15.57 -19.90
CA GLY A 246 17.05 16.08 -21.04
C GLY A 246 16.23 16.43 -22.28
N MET A 247 14.94 16.11 -22.33
CA MET A 247 14.07 16.30 -23.50
C MET A 247 12.79 17.08 -23.21
N VAL A 248 12.27 16.95 -21.98
CA VAL A 248 11.04 17.60 -21.51
C VAL A 248 11.30 18.26 -20.18
N ASN A 249 10.52 19.28 -19.84
CA ASN A 249 10.53 19.84 -18.49
C ASN A 249 9.92 18.82 -17.54
N VAL A 250 10.61 18.43 -16.48
CA VAL A 250 10.03 17.60 -15.43
C VAL A 250 9.84 18.44 -14.18
N VAL A 251 8.58 18.58 -13.77
CA VAL A 251 8.17 19.37 -12.61
C VAL A 251 7.59 18.43 -11.58
N ILE A 252 8.29 18.26 -10.46
CA ILE A 252 7.85 17.44 -9.35
C ILE A 252 6.99 18.27 -8.40
N PHE A 253 5.84 17.73 -7.99
CA PHE A 253 5.04 18.14 -6.85
C PHE A 253 5.28 17.14 -5.72
N PRO A 254 6.14 17.46 -4.75
CA PRO A 254 6.44 16.54 -3.65
C PRO A 254 5.20 16.27 -2.80
N VAL A 255 5.01 15.00 -2.42
CA VAL A 255 3.93 14.50 -1.57
C VAL A 255 4.47 13.52 -0.52
N THR A 256 3.66 13.16 0.47
CA THR A 256 4.00 12.33 1.63
C THR A 256 3.06 11.14 1.82
N ILE A 257 2.45 10.67 0.73
CA ILE A 257 1.43 9.62 0.70
C ILE A 257 1.92 8.30 1.30
N GLU A 258 3.12 7.85 0.95
CA GLU A 258 3.67 6.56 1.37
C GLU A 258 4.51 6.66 2.64
N GLY A 259 5.43 7.62 2.73
CA GLY A 259 6.37 7.74 3.85
C GLY A 259 5.94 8.67 4.97
N ARG A 260 4.88 9.46 4.78
CA ARG A 260 4.26 10.32 5.80
C ARG A 260 5.28 11.25 6.46
N GLU A 261 5.49 11.10 7.76
CA GLU A 261 6.43 11.90 8.55
C GLU A 261 7.89 11.75 8.08
N SER A 262 8.28 10.58 7.57
CA SER A 262 9.64 10.39 7.04
C SER A 262 9.86 11.23 5.78
N SER A 263 8.90 11.18 4.85
CA SER A 263 8.88 12.01 3.66
C SER A 263 8.79 13.49 4.00
N LEU A 264 7.94 13.88 4.96
CA LEU A 264 7.84 15.27 5.39
C LEU A 264 9.16 15.79 5.94
N LYS A 265 9.85 14.97 6.76
CA LYS A 265 11.15 15.31 7.35
C LYS A 265 12.24 15.46 6.27
N SER A 266 12.26 14.61 5.25
CA SER A 266 13.27 14.68 4.18
C SER A 266 12.96 15.78 3.15
N LEU A 267 11.69 16.04 2.85
CA LEU A 267 11.25 17.04 1.88
C LEU A 267 11.30 18.47 2.39
N THR A 268 11.05 18.70 3.68
CA THR A 268 11.07 20.06 4.27
C THR A 268 12.38 20.81 3.94
N PRO A 269 13.59 20.26 4.21
CA PRO A 269 14.82 20.96 3.88
C PRO A 269 15.01 21.18 2.37
N VAL A 270 14.55 20.26 1.51
CA VAL A 270 14.59 20.46 0.05
C VAL A 270 13.72 21.65 -0.35
N MET A 271 12.52 21.75 0.21
CA MET A 271 11.56 22.81 -0.13
C MET A 271 11.89 24.17 0.50
N GLN A 272 12.75 24.22 1.51
CA GLN A 272 13.29 25.46 2.07
C GLN A 272 14.31 26.14 1.15
N LEU A 273 15.00 25.37 0.30
CA LEU A 273 16.02 25.91 -0.60
C LEU A 273 15.42 26.82 -1.68
N PRO A 274 16.22 27.74 -2.24
CA PRO A 274 15.88 28.45 -3.48
C PRO A 274 15.53 27.46 -4.59
N GLU A 275 14.59 27.82 -5.46
CA GLU A 275 14.07 26.94 -6.52
C GLU A 275 15.19 26.29 -7.37
N THR A 276 16.24 27.05 -7.68
CA THR A 276 17.38 26.61 -8.49
C THR A 276 18.24 25.53 -7.83
N GLU A 277 18.18 25.39 -6.50
CA GLU A 277 18.98 24.44 -5.73
C GLU A 277 18.20 23.16 -5.41
N ARG A 278 16.86 23.20 -5.47
CA ARG A 278 16.00 22.09 -5.08
C ARG A 278 16.20 20.83 -5.91
N ALA A 279 16.51 20.97 -7.20
CA ALA A 279 16.72 19.83 -8.08
C ALA A 279 17.91 18.96 -7.62
N ALA A 280 19.01 19.60 -7.22
CA ALA A 280 20.18 18.90 -6.71
C ALA A 280 19.88 18.25 -5.34
N ALA A 281 19.20 18.96 -4.45
CA ALA A 281 18.82 18.44 -3.13
C ALA A 281 17.78 17.31 -3.21
N TRP A 282 16.85 17.36 -4.17
CA TRP A 282 15.90 16.29 -4.46
C TRP A 282 16.63 15.01 -4.88
N LYS A 283 17.58 15.10 -5.83
CA LYS A 283 18.37 13.95 -6.28
C LYS A 283 19.12 13.28 -5.13
N GLN A 284 19.67 14.08 -4.21
CA GLN A 284 20.37 13.58 -3.02
C GLN A 284 19.49 12.74 -2.09
N LEU A 285 18.15 12.86 -2.14
CA LEU A 285 17.25 11.99 -1.37
C LEU A 285 17.30 10.53 -1.84
N PHE A 286 17.75 10.29 -3.07
CA PHE A 286 17.73 8.97 -3.71
C PHE A 286 19.11 8.31 -3.79
N ASP A 287 20.17 9.05 -3.48
CA ASP A 287 21.54 8.53 -3.47
C ASP A 287 21.71 7.42 -2.44
N ALA A 288 22.54 6.42 -2.76
CA ALA A 288 22.81 5.29 -1.87
C ALA A 288 23.46 5.71 -0.54
N ASP A 289 24.13 6.88 -0.53
CA ASP A 289 24.80 7.46 0.63
C ASP A 289 23.92 8.45 1.40
N ALA A 290 22.64 8.60 1.03
CA ALA A 290 21.67 9.45 1.71
C ALA A 290 21.47 8.96 3.15
N GLY A 291 22.18 9.57 4.10
CA GLY A 291 22.23 9.16 5.51
C GLY A 291 23.65 9.05 6.10
N ILE A 292 24.70 9.15 5.28
CA ILE A 292 26.08 9.29 5.77
C ILE A 292 26.33 10.78 6.07
N THR A 293 26.07 11.17 7.32
CA THR A 293 26.40 12.51 7.81
C THR A 293 27.92 12.68 7.80
N VAL A 294 28.45 13.53 6.92
CA VAL A 294 29.86 13.93 6.99
C VAL A 294 30.04 14.81 8.24
N PRO A 295 30.88 14.44 9.22
CA PRO A 295 31.13 15.26 10.40
C PRO A 295 31.75 16.59 9.97
N GLY A 296 31.13 17.73 10.34
CA GLY A 296 31.69 19.07 10.13
C GLY A 296 30.92 19.99 9.19
N LYS A 297 29.83 19.55 8.56
CA LYS A 297 28.91 20.49 7.88
C LYS A 297 28.03 21.13 8.96
N ALA A 298 28.24 22.42 9.22
CA ALA A 298 27.46 23.19 10.18
C ALA A 298 25.96 23.01 9.91
N GLU A 299 25.17 22.69 10.93
CA GLU A 299 23.72 22.85 10.84
C GLU A 299 23.45 24.34 10.60
N GLU A 300 23.10 24.69 9.37
CA GLU A 300 22.56 26.00 9.06
C GLU A 300 21.33 26.23 9.95
N THR A 301 21.27 27.41 10.54
CA THR A 301 20.18 27.86 11.41
C THR A 301 18.83 27.53 10.80
N LYS A 302 18.03 26.72 11.52
CA LYS A 302 16.67 26.32 11.13
C LYS A 302 15.77 27.55 11.12
N ASP A 303 15.58 28.14 9.95
CA ASP A 303 14.52 29.13 9.74
C ASP A 303 13.17 28.40 9.80
N GLU A 304 12.53 28.47 10.96
CA GLU A 304 11.26 27.79 11.22
C GLU A 304 10.12 28.39 10.38
N THR A 305 10.19 29.67 10.00
CA THR A 305 9.18 30.29 9.12
C THR A 305 9.29 29.75 7.69
N LEU A 306 10.51 29.56 7.18
CA LEU A 306 10.72 28.85 5.92
C LEU A 306 10.32 27.37 6.03
N ALA A 307 10.55 26.74 7.19
CA ALA A 307 10.13 25.35 7.43
C ALA A 307 8.60 25.21 7.39
N GLU A 308 7.88 26.11 8.05
CA GLU A 308 6.42 26.15 8.04
C GLU A 308 5.88 26.40 6.63
N THR A 309 6.48 27.33 5.88
CA THR A 309 6.12 27.59 4.48
C THR A 309 6.34 26.36 3.60
N ALA A 310 7.47 25.68 3.75
CA ALA A 310 7.79 24.45 3.04
C ALA A 310 6.79 23.32 3.35
N ARG A 311 6.50 23.08 4.64
CA ARG A 311 5.49 22.10 5.07
C ARG A 311 4.09 22.46 4.55
N GLY A 312 3.74 23.74 4.56
CA GLY A 312 2.50 24.24 3.99
C GLY A 312 2.39 23.98 2.49
N ALA A 313 3.47 24.22 1.74
CA ALA A 313 3.52 23.93 0.29
C ALA A 313 3.34 22.43 0.01
N ILE A 314 4.02 21.56 0.75
CA ILE A 314 3.85 20.10 0.67
C ILE A 314 2.38 19.71 1.00
N GLY A 315 1.79 20.32 2.03
CA GLY A 315 0.40 20.11 2.39
C GLY A 315 -0.60 20.53 1.30
N VAL A 316 -0.31 21.59 0.53
CA VAL A 316 -1.12 21.98 -0.64
C VAL A 316 -1.01 20.94 -1.75
N ASN A 317 0.17 20.35 -1.97
CA ASN A 317 0.36 19.27 -2.94
C ASN A 317 -0.43 18.03 -2.54
N GLU A 318 -0.46 17.68 -1.24
CA GLU A 318 -1.30 16.59 -0.70
C GLU A 318 -2.80 16.81 -0.97
N VAL A 319 -3.28 18.04 -0.76
CA VAL A 319 -4.67 18.41 -1.07
C VAL A 319 -4.94 18.27 -2.57
N ALA A 320 -4.00 18.73 -3.41
CA ALA A 320 -4.11 18.59 -4.86
C ALA A 320 -4.12 17.11 -5.30
N PHE A 321 -3.20 16.29 -4.77
CA PHE A 321 -3.12 14.86 -5.03
C PHE A 321 -4.46 14.16 -4.77
N ARG A 322 -5.10 14.45 -3.64
CA ARG A 322 -6.41 13.90 -3.26
C ARG A 322 -7.53 14.46 -4.14
N ALA A 323 -7.54 15.77 -4.38
CA ALA A 323 -8.55 16.42 -5.21
C ALA A 323 -8.52 15.93 -6.66
N TYR A 324 -7.33 15.59 -7.16
CA TYR A 324 -7.13 15.01 -8.48
C TYR A 324 -7.34 13.50 -8.52
N ARG A 325 -7.65 12.85 -7.38
CA ARG A 325 -7.89 11.40 -7.29
C ARG A 325 -6.74 10.59 -7.88
N LEU A 326 -5.51 10.97 -7.57
CA LEU A 326 -4.33 10.24 -8.02
C LEU A 326 -4.25 8.92 -7.23
N PRO A 327 -4.14 7.75 -7.89
CA PRO A 327 -4.28 6.45 -7.23
C PRO A 327 -3.04 6.02 -6.43
N GLY A 328 -1.90 6.69 -6.60
CA GLY A 328 -0.65 6.39 -5.89
C GLY A 328 0.53 7.19 -6.44
N THR A 329 1.71 7.00 -5.88
CA THR A 329 2.95 7.64 -6.39
C THR A 329 3.92 6.62 -7.05
N PRO A 330 4.74 7.05 -8.02
CA PRO A 330 4.65 8.34 -8.70
C PRO A 330 3.46 8.35 -9.67
N TRP A 331 2.82 9.50 -9.80
CA TRP A 331 1.80 9.74 -10.81
C TRP A 331 2.25 10.85 -11.75
N THR A 332 2.29 10.57 -13.05
CA THR A 332 2.81 11.51 -14.06
C THR A 332 1.69 11.95 -14.99
N ILE A 333 1.59 13.26 -15.20
CA ILE A 333 0.57 13.91 -16.02
C ILE A 333 1.30 14.74 -17.08
N SER A 334 0.96 14.54 -18.35
CA SER A 334 1.47 15.38 -19.43
C SER A 334 0.84 16.78 -19.40
N ASP A 335 1.47 17.73 -20.06
CA ASP A 335 0.98 19.10 -20.26
C ASP A 335 -0.32 19.23 -21.07
N ASP A 336 -0.84 18.14 -21.64
CA ASP A 336 -2.19 18.06 -22.21
C ASP A 336 -3.20 17.31 -21.30
N GLY A 337 -2.79 16.87 -20.11
CA GLY A 337 -3.67 16.34 -19.06
C GLY A 337 -3.88 14.83 -19.08
N ARG A 338 -3.20 14.12 -19.98
CA ARG A 338 -3.22 12.64 -20.01
C ARG A 338 -2.34 12.07 -18.90
N TYR A 339 -2.71 10.90 -18.40
CA TYR A 339 -1.83 10.11 -17.54
C TYR A 339 -0.70 9.52 -18.40
N VAL A 340 0.54 9.61 -17.93
CA VAL A 340 1.71 9.03 -18.60
C VAL A 340 2.07 7.71 -17.92
N PRO A 341 1.87 6.56 -18.60
CA PRO A 341 2.24 5.26 -18.04
C PRO A 341 3.75 5.17 -17.79
N GLN A 342 4.14 4.48 -16.71
CA GLN A 342 5.55 4.35 -16.34
C GLN A 342 6.40 3.67 -17.43
N ALA A 343 5.82 2.73 -18.17
CA ALA A 343 6.49 2.07 -19.30
C ALA A 343 6.88 3.06 -20.42
N VAL A 344 6.10 4.12 -20.63
CA VAL A 344 6.40 5.17 -21.60
C VAL A 344 7.63 5.98 -21.17
N LEU A 345 7.79 6.22 -19.87
CA LEU A 345 8.94 6.93 -19.30
C LEU A 345 10.25 6.12 -19.38
N SER A 346 10.19 4.81 -19.61
CA SER A 346 11.37 3.96 -19.77
C SER A 346 12.04 4.07 -21.15
N SER A 347 11.39 4.70 -22.13
CA SER A 347 11.92 4.85 -23.49
C SER A 347 11.70 6.28 -24.00
N PRO A 348 12.78 7.02 -24.32
CA PRO A 348 12.68 8.35 -24.92
C PRO A 348 11.78 8.42 -26.15
N ALA A 349 11.89 7.43 -27.05
CA ALA A 349 11.10 7.38 -28.27
C ALA A 349 9.61 7.15 -27.98
N ALA A 350 9.29 6.26 -27.02
CA ALA A 350 7.92 6.01 -26.61
C ALA A 350 7.29 7.27 -25.98
N LEU A 351 8.06 7.99 -25.16
CA LEU A 351 7.61 9.25 -24.59
C LEU A 351 7.35 10.32 -25.65
N THR A 352 8.23 10.46 -26.65
CA THR A 352 8.00 11.39 -27.76
C THR A 352 6.75 11.04 -28.54
N ALA A 353 6.56 9.76 -28.91
CA ALA A 353 5.35 9.29 -29.59
C ALA A 353 4.09 9.58 -28.77
N PHE A 354 4.10 9.23 -27.49
CA PHE A 354 3.00 9.51 -26.57
C PHE A 354 2.65 11.01 -26.52
N LEU A 355 3.64 11.88 -26.34
CA LEU A 355 3.43 13.33 -26.21
C LEU A 355 2.96 13.98 -27.52
N ASN A 356 3.28 13.37 -28.67
CA ASN A 356 2.81 13.82 -29.98
C ASN A 356 1.41 13.31 -30.34
N GLY A 357 0.83 12.40 -29.54
CA GLY A 357 -0.51 11.86 -29.76
C GLY A 357 -0.54 10.59 -30.60
N ASP A 358 0.59 9.89 -30.73
CA ASP A 358 0.60 8.54 -31.30
C ASP A 358 0.09 7.57 -30.22
N ASP A 359 -1.19 7.19 -30.30
CA ASP A 359 -1.82 6.26 -29.36
C ASP A 359 -1.14 4.89 -29.43
N HIS A 360 -0.51 4.48 -28.33
CA HIS A 360 -0.25 3.08 -28.04
C HIS A 360 -1.49 2.51 -27.36
N ASP A 361 -2.51 2.19 -28.15
CA ASP A 361 -3.53 1.22 -27.76
C ASP A 361 -2.83 -0.14 -27.55
N GLY A 362 -2.42 -0.38 -26.30
CA GLY A 362 -1.70 -1.58 -25.90
C GLY A 362 -2.61 -2.80 -25.94
N GLN A 363 -2.31 -3.70 -26.87
CA GLN A 363 -2.74 -5.10 -26.95
C GLN A 363 -2.25 -5.92 -25.76
#